data_AF-A0A6C0ENM6-F1
#
_entry.id   AF-A0A6C0ENM6-F1
#
_cell.length_a   1.000
_cell.length_b   1.000
_cell.length_c   1.000
_cell.angle_alpha   90.00
_cell.angle_beta   90.00
_cell.angle_gamma   90.00
#
_symmetry.space_group_name_H-M   'P 1'
#
loop_
_entity.id
_entity.type
_entity.pdbx_description
1 polymer ?
#
loop_
_entity_poly.entity_id
_entity_poly.type
_entity_poly.pdbx_seq_one_letter_code
_entity_poly.pdbx_strand_id
1 'polypeptide(L)'
;MILLSIQITRDDNNESRDDLIRIRTVEDMPDIVSVKTKFRNNSEDIENQFYLPRGAAVDYVNTLIGSIQCDDEPFDSIQLNSAMFPSVMYRVSQLDEDSVRSSIQNIVYSTFNTHVFRE
;
A
#
# COMPACT_ATOMS: atom_id res chain seq x y z
N MET A 1 -5.33 -7.59 -12.85
CA MET A 1 -4.96 -8.44 -11.67
C MET A 1 -4.46 -7.54 -10.53
N ILE A 2 -4.68 -7.87 -9.25
CA ILE A 2 -4.13 -7.09 -8.12
C ILE A 2 -2.64 -7.43 -7.96
N LEU A 3 -1.78 -6.42 -7.95
CA LEU A 3 -0.34 -6.56 -7.70
C LEU A 3 0.00 -6.34 -6.23
N LEU A 4 -0.59 -5.31 -5.63
CA LEU A 4 -0.35 -4.93 -4.25
C LEU A 4 -1.66 -4.40 -3.66
N SER A 5 -1.99 -4.83 -2.46
CA SER A 5 -2.98 -4.18 -1.60
C SER A 5 -2.29 -3.77 -0.31
N ILE A 6 -2.51 -2.53 0.11
CA ILE A 6 -2.03 -1.99 1.38
C ILE A 6 -3.25 -1.65 2.20
N GLN A 7 -3.35 -2.24 3.39
CA GLN A 7 -4.37 -1.94 4.37
C GLN A 7 -3.68 -1.22 5.53
N ILE A 8 -4.24 -0.11 5.97
CA ILE A 8 -3.71 0.70 7.06
C ILE A 8 -4.78 0.73 8.13
N THR A 9 -4.45 0.23 9.31
CA THR A 9 -5.37 0.15 10.45
C THR A 9 -5.15 1.32 11.38
N ARG A 10 -6.25 1.97 11.76
CA ARG A 10 -6.28 3.09 12.71
C ARG A 10 -6.52 2.57 14.13
N ASP A 11 -5.92 3.23 15.12
CA ASP A 11 -6.16 2.94 16.53
C ASP A 11 -7.45 3.62 17.01
N ASP A 12 -8.60 3.15 16.49
CA ASP A 12 -9.93 3.65 16.86
C ASP A 12 -10.68 2.57 17.65
N ASN A 13 -10.82 2.81 18.97
CA ASN A 13 -11.51 2.01 19.98
C ASN A 13 -12.77 1.24 19.47
N ASN A 14 -12.57 0.05 18.89
CA ASN A 14 -13.57 -0.95 18.46
C ASN A 14 -14.36 -0.73 17.16
N GLU A 15 -13.97 0.18 16.28
CA GLU A 15 -14.46 0.16 14.89
C GLU A 15 -13.29 -0.04 13.93
N SER A 16 -13.11 -1.26 13.41
CA SER A 16 -12.13 -1.57 12.35
C SER A 16 -12.45 -0.74 11.12
N ARG A 17 -11.80 0.43 11.00
CA ARG A 17 -11.99 1.41 9.92
C ARG A 17 -10.68 1.57 9.18
N ASP A 18 -10.38 0.59 8.33
CA ASP A 18 -9.10 0.53 7.64
C ASP A 18 -9.09 1.37 6.35
N ASP A 19 -8.02 2.12 6.16
CA ASP A 19 -7.71 2.75 4.89
C ASP A 19 -7.15 1.70 3.92
N LEU A 20 -7.52 1.79 2.65
CA LEU A 20 -7.24 0.73 1.68
C LEU A 20 -6.73 1.29 0.37
N ILE A 21 -5.55 0.82 -0.03
CA ILE A 21 -4.96 1.09 -1.34
C ILE A 21 -4.88 -0.23 -2.11
N ARG A 22 -5.42 -0.26 -3.32
CA ARG A 22 -5.35 -1.40 -4.24
C ARG A 22 -4.72 -0.99 -5.54
N ILE A 23 -3.62 -1.67 -5.90
CA ILE A 23 -2.86 -1.40 -7.11
C ILE A 23 -2.97 -2.61 -8.03
N ARG A 24 -3.40 -2.37 -9.27
CA ARG A 24 -3.73 -3.40 -10.25
C ARG A 24 -2.99 -3.18 -11.56
N THR A 25 -2.63 -4.26 -12.24
CA THR A 25 -2.26 -4.19 -13.66
C THR A 25 -3.43 -3.66 -14.49
N VAL A 26 -3.10 -2.86 -15.51
CA VAL A 26 -4.04 -2.46 -16.56
C VAL A 26 -3.88 -3.43 -17.72
N GLU A 27 -5.02 -3.90 -18.26
CA GLU A 27 -5.04 -4.77 -19.44
C GLU A 27 -4.43 -4.02 -20.64
N ASP A 28 -3.66 -4.74 -21.47
CA ASP A 28 -2.96 -4.21 -22.65
C ASP A 28 -1.93 -3.08 -22.40
N MET A 29 -1.70 -2.68 -21.15
CA MET A 29 -0.72 -1.65 -20.77
C MET A 29 0.19 -2.16 -19.65
N PRO A 30 1.17 -3.02 -19.96
CA PRO A 30 1.98 -3.72 -18.96
C PRO A 30 2.79 -2.80 -18.04
N ASP A 31 3.13 -1.59 -18.51
CA ASP A 31 3.93 -0.60 -17.79
C ASP A 31 3.11 0.37 -16.92
N ILE A 32 1.78 0.25 -16.96
CA ILE A 32 0.85 1.13 -16.24
C ILE A 32 0.09 0.31 -15.19
N VAL A 33 -0.13 0.92 -14.04
CA VAL A 33 -1.00 0.39 -12.98
C VAL A 33 -2.15 1.33 -12.71
N SER A 34 -3.29 0.76 -12.34
CA SER A 34 -4.40 1.52 -11.75
C SER A 34 -4.30 1.44 -10.24
N VAL A 35 -4.36 2.59 -9.59
CA VAL A 35 -4.42 2.73 -8.13
C VAL A 35 -5.84 3.12 -7.75
N LYS A 36 -6.43 2.39 -6.82
CA LYS A 36 -7.67 2.75 -6.14
C LYS A 36 -7.36 2.99 -4.67
N THR A 37 -7.74 4.13 -4.15
CA THR A 37 -7.58 4.47 -2.73
C THR A 37 -8.95 4.65 -2.11
N LYS A 38 -9.11 4.16 -0.88
CA LYS A 38 -10.24 4.44 -0.01
C LYS A 38 -9.66 4.95 1.31
N PHE A 39 -9.91 6.21 1.62
CA PHE A 39 -9.46 6.86 2.84
C PHE A 39 -10.64 7.42 3.62
N ARG A 40 -10.59 7.38 4.94
CA ARG A 40 -11.57 8.09 5.78
C ARG A 40 -11.12 9.54 6.00
N ASN A 41 -12.03 10.49 5.79
CA ASN A 41 -11.82 11.89 6.17
C ASN A 41 -13.06 12.40 6.90
N ASN A 42 -12.91 12.82 8.17
CA ASN A 42 -13.94 13.50 8.96
C ASN A 42 -15.35 12.88 8.90
N SER A 43 -15.44 11.53 8.84
CA SER A 43 -16.67 10.72 8.74
C SER A 43 -17.21 10.41 7.34
N GLU A 44 -16.45 10.69 6.28
CA GLU A 44 -16.77 10.27 4.92
C GLU A 44 -15.68 9.34 4.35
N ASP A 45 -16.11 8.34 3.59
CA ASP A 45 -15.21 7.49 2.82
C ASP A 45 -14.93 8.20 1.49
N ILE A 46 -13.69 8.62 1.30
CA ILE A 46 -13.23 9.22 0.05
C ILE A 46 -12.58 8.12 -0.78
N GLU A 47 -13.16 7.86 -1.95
CA GLU A 47 -12.60 6.95 -2.94
C GLU A 47 -12.04 7.71 -4.12
N ASN A 48 -10.80 7.40 -4.50
CA ASN A 48 -10.16 7.93 -5.70
C ASN A 48 -9.62 6.80 -6.56
N GLN A 49 -9.56 7.04 -7.88
CA GLN A 49 -8.91 6.15 -8.82
C GLN A 49 -8.03 6.96 -9.77
N PHE A 50 -6.80 6.51 -9.98
CA PHE A 50 -5.86 7.12 -10.90
C PHE A 50 -4.92 6.06 -11.51
N TYR A 51 -4.10 6.49 -12.48
CA TYR A 51 -3.14 5.65 -13.18
C TYR A 51 -1.72 6.18 -12.98
N LEU A 52 -0.76 5.28 -12.85
CA LEU A 52 0.66 5.61 -12.76
C LEU A 52 1.50 4.63 -13.58
N PRO A 53 2.64 5.07 -14.14
CA PRO A 53 3.70 4.16 -14.53
C PRO A 53 4.14 3.29 -13.35
N ARG A 54 4.55 2.04 -13.60
CA ARG A 54 4.99 1.11 -12.54
C ARG A 54 6.12 1.67 -11.68
N GLY A 55 7.10 2.36 -12.29
CA GLY A 55 8.16 3.04 -11.56
C GLY A 55 7.62 4.10 -10.59
N ALA A 56 6.71 4.95 -11.06
CA ALA A 56 6.08 5.97 -10.20
C ALA A 56 5.21 5.35 -9.09
N ALA A 57 4.67 4.14 -9.29
CA ALA A 57 3.93 3.43 -8.25
C ALA A 57 4.84 2.97 -7.09
N VAL A 58 6.11 2.64 -7.36
CA VAL A 58 7.10 2.36 -6.30
C VAL A 58 7.28 3.60 -5.42
N ASP A 59 7.53 4.75 -6.05
CA ASP A 59 7.74 6.01 -5.35
C ASP A 59 6.49 6.45 -4.57
N TYR A 60 5.31 6.28 -5.17
CA TYR A 60 4.03 6.52 -4.51
C TYR A 60 3.86 5.71 -3.22
N VAL A 61 4.13 4.40 -3.27
CA VAL A 61 3.99 3.53 -2.09
C VAL A 61 5.03 3.86 -1.03
N ASN A 62 6.28 4.13 -1.42
CA ASN A 62 7.32 4.52 -0.48
C ASN A 62 6.98 5.86 0.21
N THR A 63 6.45 6.82 -0.55
CA THR A 63 6.00 8.10 -0.02
C THR A 63 4.84 7.90 0.95
N LEU A 64 3.83 7.09 0.60
CA LEU A 64 2.70 6.77 1.48
C LEU A 64 3.17 6.22 2.83
N ILE A 65 4.06 5.22 2.81
CA ILE A 65 4.56 4.57 4.03
C ILE A 65 5.39 5.56 4.87
N GLY A 66 6.21 6.39 4.22
CA GLY A 66 6.95 7.44 4.90
C GLY A 66 6.04 8.50 5.53
N SER A 67 4.95 8.89 4.86
CA SER A 67 4.00 9.88 5.37
C SER A 67 3.20 9.39 6.57
N ILE A 68 2.80 8.10 6.58
CA ILE A 68 2.06 7.50 7.71
C ILE A 68 2.86 7.59 9.01
N GLN A 69 4.18 7.42 8.94
CA GLN A 69 5.06 7.54 10.11
C GLN A 69 5.11 8.99 10.65
N CYS A 70 4.88 9.98 9.78
CA CYS A 70 4.94 11.40 10.12
C CYS A 70 3.57 11.97 10.50
N ASP A 71 2.51 11.17 10.51
CA ASP A 71 1.18 11.63 10.89
C ASP A 71 1.08 11.83 12.41
N ASP A 72 0.35 12.85 12.83
CA ASP A 72 0.12 13.16 14.24
C ASP A 72 -1.00 12.28 14.83
N GLU A 73 -1.88 11.72 13.99
CA GLU A 73 -2.91 10.77 14.41
C GLU A 73 -2.38 9.32 14.37
N PRO A 74 -2.66 8.50 15.40
CA PRO A 74 -2.09 7.17 15.52
C PRO A 74 -2.72 6.18 14.53
N PHE A 75 -1.93 5.76 13.55
CA PHE A 75 -2.12 4.49 12.86
C PHE A 75 -1.47 3.35 13.67
N ASP A 76 -2.11 2.19 13.74
CA ASP A 76 -1.60 1.04 14.50
C ASP A 76 -0.66 0.18 13.63
N SER A 77 -1.14 -0.22 12.45
CA SER A 77 -0.41 -1.15 11.59
C SER A 77 -0.67 -0.95 10.10
N ILE A 78 0.27 -1.45 9.30
CA ILE A 78 0.12 -1.60 7.86
C ILE A 78 0.23 -3.07 7.49
N GLN A 79 -0.63 -3.54 6.60
CA GLN A 79 -0.54 -4.88 6.01
C GLN A 79 -0.31 -4.76 4.50
N LEU A 80 0.80 -5.32 4.04
CA LEU A 80 1.14 -5.43 2.62
C LEU A 80 0.73 -6.81 2.11
N ASN A 81 -0.12 -6.83 1.09
CA ASN A 81 -0.56 -8.02 0.38
C ASN A 81 -0.07 -7.93 -1.06
N SER A 82 1.12 -8.46 -1.31
CA SER A 82 1.67 -8.55 -2.67
C SER A 82 1.11 -9.78 -3.39
N ALA A 83 1.04 -9.72 -4.71
CA ALA A 83 0.74 -10.87 -5.55
C ALA A 83 1.85 -11.94 -5.53
N MET A 84 3.06 -11.60 -5.06
CA MET A 84 4.23 -12.49 -5.05
C MET A 84 4.72 -12.90 -3.67
N PHE A 85 4.31 -12.18 -2.62
CA PHE A 85 4.73 -12.45 -1.25
C PHE A 85 3.51 -12.77 -0.39
N PRO A 86 3.68 -13.56 0.69
CA PRO A 86 2.64 -13.69 1.71
C PRO A 86 2.23 -12.32 2.24
N SER A 87 1.02 -12.25 2.79
CA SER A 87 0.58 -11.09 3.57
C SER A 87 1.52 -10.86 4.74
N VAL A 88 2.11 -9.66 4.84
CA VAL A 88 2.97 -9.26 5.96
C VAL A 88 2.41 -8.02 6.61
N MET A 89 2.32 -8.04 7.95
CA MET A 89 1.85 -6.93 8.76
C MET A 89 3.00 -6.34 9.56
N TYR A 90 3.09 -5.01 9.57
CA TYR A 90 4.08 -4.24 10.31
C TYR A 90 3.36 -3.25 11.21
N ARG A 91 3.83 -3.09 12.46
CA ARG A 91 3.33 -1.99 13.30
C ARG A 91 3.91 -0.68 12.79
N VAL A 92 3.11 0.39 12.84
CA VAL A 92 3.55 1.72 12.39
C VAL A 92 4.75 2.20 13.19
N SER A 93 4.81 1.85 14.48
CA SER A 93 5.94 2.14 15.37
C SER A 93 7.26 1.46 15.01
N GLN A 94 7.26 0.54 14.04
CA GLN A 94 8.46 -0.16 13.56
C GLN A 94 8.90 0.31 12.18
N LEU A 95 8.16 1.24 11.55
CA LEU A 95 8.44 1.68 10.18
C LEU A 95 9.68 2.57 10.06
N ASP A 96 10.27 2.98 11.18
CA ASP A 96 11.56 3.67 11.24
C ASP A 96 12.75 2.71 11.36
N GLU A 97 12.51 1.44 11.69
CA GLU A 97 13.55 0.41 11.74
C GLU A 97 14.09 0.14 10.33
N ASP A 98 15.40 0.29 10.13
CA ASP A 98 16.06 0.11 8.83
C ASP A 98 15.75 -1.25 8.18
N SER A 99 15.70 -2.31 8.99
CA SER A 99 15.37 -3.67 8.52
C SER A 99 13.93 -3.78 8.02
N VAL A 100 12.98 -3.11 8.70
CA VAL A 100 11.57 -3.09 8.32
C VAL A 100 11.38 -2.29 7.04
N ARG A 101 11.96 -1.08 6.97
CA ARG A 101 11.93 -0.25 5.74
C ARG A 101 12.52 -0.98 4.55
N SER A 102 13.69 -1.59 4.72
CA SER A 102 14.35 -2.33 3.64
C SER A 102 13.50 -3.51 3.17
N SER A 103 12.88 -4.25 4.10
CA SER A 103 11.96 -5.35 3.77
C SER A 103 10.77 -4.87 2.94
N ILE A 104 10.10 -3.81 3.39
CA ILE A 104 8.97 -3.19 2.69
C ILE A 104 9.39 -2.72 1.28
N GLN A 105 10.50 -1.98 1.18
CA GLN A 105 11.00 -1.48 -0.10
C GLN A 105 11.32 -2.61 -1.07
N ASN A 106 11.91 -3.71 -0.60
CA ASN A 106 12.20 -4.89 -1.42
C ASN A 106 10.92 -5.57 -1.93
N ILE A 107 9.90 -5.71 -1.07
CA ILE A 107 8.59 -6.25 -1.47
C ILE A 107 7.96 -5.37 -2.54
N VAL A 108 7.90 -4.05 -2.31
CA VAL A 108 7.31 -3.06 -3.22
C VAL A 108 8.05 -3.06 -4.56
N TYR A 109 9.37 -2.93 -4.54
CA TYR A 109 10.20 -2.92 -5.73
C TYR A 109 10.04 -4.20 -6.54
N SER A 110 10.12 -5.37 -5.90
CA SER A 110 9.98 -6.65 -6.58
C SER A 110 8.58 -6.79 -7.20
N THR A 111 7.54 -6.40 -6.47
CA THR A 111 6.14 -6.42 -6.93
C THR A 111 5.95 -5.60 -8.20
N PHE A 112 6.52 -4.39 -8.25
CA PHE A 112 6.37 -3.51 -9.41
C PHE A 112 7.38 -3.76 -10.52
N ASN A 113 8.49 -4.48 -10.30
CA ASN A 113 9.44 -4.84 -11.36
C ASN A 113 9.25 -6.26 -11.91
N THR A 114 8.20 -6.97 -11.49
CA THR A 114 7.94 -8.33 -11.96
C THR A 114 6.59 -8.42 -12.69
N HIS A 115 6.59 -9.13 -13.82
CA HIS A 115 5.35 -9.56 -14.46
C HIS A 115 4.78 -10.78 -13.73
N VAL A 116 3.60 -10.61 -13.14
CA VAL A 116 2.91 -11.68 -12.43
C VAL A 116 1.79 -12.21 -13.31
N PHE A 117 1.70 -13.53 -13.42
CA PHE A 117 0.64 -14.24 -14.11
C PHE A 117 -0.10 -15.10 -13.09
N ARG A 118 -1.41 -15.24 -13.25
CA ARG A 118 -2.23 -16.12 -12.41
C ARG A 118 -2.59 -17.35 -13.23
N GLU A 119 -2.17 -18.52 -12.76
CA GLU A 119 -2.57 -19.83 -13.30
C GLU A 119 -4.01 -20.18 -12.87
#